data_AF-A0AAP8T2Q6-F1
#
_entry.id   AF-A0AAP8T2Q6-F1
#
_cell.length_a   1.000
_cell.length_b   1.000
_cell.length_c   1.000
_cell.angle_alpha   90.00
_cell.angle_beta   90.00
_cell.angle_gamma   90.00
#
_symmetry.space_group_name_H-M   'P 1'
#
loop_
_entity.id
_entity.type
_entity.pdbx_description
1 polymer ?
#
loop_
_entity_poly.entity_id
_entity_poly.type
_entity_poly.pdbx_seq_one_letter_code
_entity_poly.pdbx_strand_id
1 'polypeptide(L)'
;ITAYLMQRFTTRQLFQSSMIIFLAGTIVSAIATNFPVLLTGRLIQAAGAGIIMPLLMNVVLTIFPAEKRGSAMGMVGLAIIFAPAIGPTLTGYVLETFPWQAMFYGMIPFAVIV
;
A
#
# COMPACT_ATOMS: atom_id res chain seq x y z
N ILE A 1 12.04 10.10 -9.74
CA ILE A 1 10.68 9.96 -10.31
C ILE A 1 9.63 10.48 -9.34
N THR A 2 9.58 10.02 -8.09
CA THR A 2 8.55 10.46 -7.13
C THR A 2 8.53 11.98 -6.86
N ALA A 3 9.70 12.60 -6.67
CA ALA A 3 9.80 14.07 -6.51
C ALA A 3 9.25 14.84 -7.73
N TYR A 4 9.51 14.33 -8.94
CA TYR A 4 8.99 14.91 -10.18
C TYR A 4 7.45 14.80 -10.27
N LEU A 5 6.90 13.64 -9.89
CA LEU A 5 5.44 13.42 -9.88
C LEU A 5 4.74 14.30 -8.84
N MET A 6 5.31 14.43 -7.64
CA MET A 6 4.76 15.29 -6.57
C MET A 6 4.79 16.77 -6.89
N GLN A 7 5.69 17.23 -7.77
CA GLN A 7 5.71 18.63 -8.23
C GLN A 7 4.66 18.90 -9.33
N ARG A 8 4.24 17.87 -10.08
CA ARG A 8 3.38 18.02 -11.26
C ARG A 8 1.91 17.68 -11.01
N PHE A 9 1.63 16.82 -10.03
CA PHE A 9 0.29 16.35 -9.70
C PHE A 9 -0.06 16.61 -8.25
N THR A 10 -1.36 16.76 -7.97
CA THR A 10 -1.83 16.93 -6.59
C THR A 10 -1.65 15.64 -5.80
N THR A 11 -1.46 15.75 -4.49
CA THR A 11 -1.37 14.61 -3.57
C THR A 11 -2.56 13.65 -3.73
N ARG A 12 -3.78 14.17 -3.91
CA ARG A 12 -4.99 13.38 -4.09
C ARG A 12 -4.96 12.57 -5.39
N GLN A 13 -4.56 13.17 -6.51
CA GLN A 13 -4.44 12.47 -7.79
C GLN A 13 -3.40 11.35 -7.72
N LEU A 14 -2.24 11.64 -7.12
CA LEU A 14 -1.18 10.64 -6.97
C LEU A 14 -1.62 9.49 -6.07
N PHE A 15 -2.26 9.79 -4.95
CA PHE A 15 -2.79 8.77 -4.04
C PHE A 15 -3.80 7.87 -4.73
N GLN A 16 -4.81 8.44 -5.41
CA GLN A 16 -5.83 7.67 -6.11
C GLN A 16 -5.23 6.83 -7.25
N SER A 17 -4.31 7.40 -8.03
CA SER A 17 -3.64 6.67 -9.12
C SER A 17 -2.82 5.49 -8.59
N SER A 18 -2.07 5.71 -7.51
CA SER A 18 -1.32 4.66 -6.81
C SER A 18 -2.24 3.57 -6.28
N MET A 19 -3.41 3.93 -5.73
CA MET A 19 -4.36 2.98 -5.17
C MET A 19 -5.01 2.13 -6.26
N ILE A 20 -5.36 2.73 -7.40
CA ILE A 20 -5.88 2.01 -8.58
C ILE A 20 -4.85 1.03 -9.13
N ILE A 21 -3.58 1.46 -9.26
CA ILE A 21 -2.49 0.59 -9.73
C ILE A 21 -2.27 -0.57 -8.75
N PHE A 22 -2.29 -0.28 -7.44
CA PHE A 22 -2.16 -1.30 -6.41
C PHE A 22 -3.30 -2.31 -6.51
N LEU A 23 -4.56 -1.86 -6.58
CA LEU A 23 -5.74 -2.71 -6.73
C LEU A 23 -5.66 -3.58 -8.00
N ALA A 24 -5.27 -3.00 -9.13
CA ALA A 24 -5.09 -3.74 -10.37
C ALA A 24 -4.06 -4.88 -10.21
N GLY A 25 -2.91 -4.58 -9.59
CA GLY A 25 -1.90 -5.60 -9.30
C GLY A 25 -2.39 -6.65 -8.29
N THR A 26 -3.22 -6.28 -7.31
CA THR A 26 -3.85 -7.21 -6.36
C THR A 26 -4.79 -8.17 -7.06
N ILE A 27 -5.62 -7.68 -7.98
CA ILE A 27 -6.54 -8.50 -8.78
C ILE A 27 -5.75 -9.49 -9.65
N VAL A 28 -4.69 -9.02 -10.34
CA VAL A 28 -3.83 -9.89 -11.16
C VAL A 28 -3.18 -10.98 -10.31
N SER A 29 -2.70 -10.65 -9.11
CA SER A 29 -2.15 -11.65 -8.20
C SER A 29 -3.20 -12.60 -7.60
N ALA A 30 -4.45 -12.17 -7.42
CA ALA A 30 -5.53 -13.00 -6.89
C ALA A 30 -5.94 -14.13 -7.84
N ILE A 31 -5.91 -13.87 -9.16
CA ILE A 31 -6.24 -14.85 -10.20
C ILE A 31 -5.03 -15.64 -10.70
N ALA A 32 -3.85 -15.42 -10.12
CA ALA A 32 -2.62 -16.02 -10.62
C ALA A 32 -2.61 -17.55 -10.41
N THR A 33 -2.43 -18.26 -11.53
CA THR A 33 -2.33 -19.74 -11.56
C THR A 33 -0.88 -20.22 -11.74
N ASN A 34 0.04 -19.32 -12.05
CA ASN A 34 1.46 -19.61 -12.23
C ASN A 34 2.34 -18.44 -11.75
N PHE A 35 3.62 -18.73 -11.58
CA PHE A 35 4.59 -17.76 -11.05
C PHE A 35 4.76 -16.50 -11.91
N PRO A 36 4.88 -16.56 -13.25
CA PRO A 36 4.99 -15.35 -14.07
C PRO A 36 3.83 -14.37 -13.91
N VAL A 37 2.59 -14.86 -13.82
CA VAL A 37 1.40 -14.01 -13.60
C VAL A 37 1.45 -13.38 -12.21
N LEU A 38 1.81 -14.16 -11.18
CA LEU A 38 1.96 -13.67 -9.82
C LEU A 38 3.02 -12.56 -9.74
N LEU A 39 4.20 -12.78 -10.35
CA LEU A 39 5.29 -11.81 -10.40
C LEU A 39 4.84 -10.52 -11.08
N THR A 40 4.14 -10.64 -12.21
CA THR A 40 3.57 -9.48 -12.93
C THR A 40 2.66 -8.66 -12.02
N GLY A 41 1.72 -9.30 -11.32
CA GLY A 41 0.84 -8.62 -10.36
C GLY A 41 1.62 -7.94 -9.22
N ARG A 42 2.71 -8.55 -8.75
CA ARG A 42 3.59 -7.97 -7.72
C ARG A 42 4.38 -6.76 -8.22
N LEU A 43 4.84 -6.78 -9.46
CA LEU A 43 5.51 -5.62 -10.07
C LEU A 43 4.54 -4.43 -10.22
N ILE A 44 3.30 -4.71 -10.63
CA ILE A 44 2.25 -3.69 -10.73
C ILE A 44 1.94 -3.12 -9.33
N GLN A 45 1.75 -3.97 -8.31
CA GLN A 45 1.56 -3.50 -6.93
C GLN A 45 2.72 -2.66 -6.42
N ALA A 46 3.96 -3.08 -6.67
CA ALA A 46 5.16 -2.35 -6.25
C ALA A 46 5.23 -0.94 -6.86
N ALA A 47 4.82 -0.80 -8.14
CA ALA A 47 4.75 0.49 -8.80
C ALA A 47 3.74 1.45 -8.12
N GLY A 48 2.57 0.94 -7.72
CA GLY A 48 1.57 1.72 -6.97
C GLY A 48 2.02 2.06 -5.53
N ALA A 49 2.63 1.10 -4.84
CA ALA A 49 3.07 1.27 -3.45
C ALA A 49 4.25 2.24 -3.29
N GLY A 50 5.14 2.33 -4.29
CA GLY A 50 6.40 3.08 -4.20
C GLY A 50 6.25 4.59 -3.98
N ILE A 51 5.08 5.17 -4.27
CA ILE A 51 4.82 6.61 -4.12
C ILE A 51 4.13 6.93 -2.78
N ILE A 52 3.58 5.94 -2.07
CA ILE A 52 2.76 6.16 -0.87
C ILE A 52 3.59 6.74 0.28
N MET A 53 4.78 6.20 0.56
CA MET A 53 5.67 6.70 1.61
C MET A 53 6.02 8.20 1.51
N PRO A 54 6.53 8.67 0.35
CA PRO A 54 6.83 10.10 0.19
C PRO A 54 5.58 10.98 0.17
N LEU A 55 4.43 10.47 -0.31
CA LEU A 55 3.16 11.19 -0.18
C LEU A 55 2.74 11.35 1.28
N LEU A 56 2.85 10.30 2.10
CA LEU A 56 2.56 10.36 3.54
C LEU A 56 3.41 11.42 4.23
N MET A 57 4.72 11.44 3.95
CA MET A 57 5.60 12.49 4.49
C MET A 57 5.16 13.89 4.04
N ASN A 58 4.85 14.08 2.75
CA ASN A 58 4.39 15.36 2.22
C ASN A 58 3.06 15.82 2.88
N VAL A 59 2.11 14.91 3.04
CA VAL A 59 0.81 15.16 3.70
C VAL A 59 1.02 15.60 5.15
N VAL A 60 1.89 14.92 5.90
CA VAL A 60 2.17 15.30 7.29
C VAL A 60 2.77 16.72 7.36
N LEU A 61 3.72 17.03 6.49
CA LEU A 61 4.38 18.34 6.47
C LEU A 61 3.44 19.48 6.05
N THR A 62 2.45 19.19 5.20
CA THR A 62 1.49 20.17 4.68
C THR A 62 0.29 20.40 5.59
N ILE A 63 -0.21 19.36 6.26
CA ILE A 63 -1.41 19.45 7.11
C ILE A 63 -1.06 19.82 8.57
N PHE A 64 0.03 19.27 9.13
CA PHE A 64 0.35 19.48 10.54
C PHE A 64 1.30 20.68 10.75
N PRO A 65 1.01 21.54 11.75
CA PRO A 65 1.89 22.63 12.14
C PRO A 65 3.22 22.07 12.67
N ALA A 66 4.29 22.85 12.56
CA ALA A 66 5.67 22.39 12.75
C ALA A 66 5.91 21.67 14.08
N GLU A 67 5.26 22.15 15.14
CA GLU A 67 5.39 21.69 16.52
C GLU A 67 4.72 20.31 16.73
N LYS A 68 3.74 19.95 15.89
CA LYS A 68 3.00 18.68 15.98
C LYS A 68 3.49 17.62 15.00
N ARG A 69 4.40 17.97 14.09
CA ARG A 69 4.95 17.03 13.09
C ARG A 69 5.61 15.83 13.73
N GLY A 70 6.32 16.00 14.85
CA GLY A 70 6.95 14.90 15.58
C GLY A 70 5.94 13.87 16.07
N SER A 71 4.84 14.30 16.70
CA SER A 71 3.76 13.42 17.15
C SER A 71 3.04 12.74 15.99
N ALA A 72 2.77 13.46 14.90
CA ALA A 72 2.15 12.90 13.70
C ALA A 72 3.03 11.83 13.05
N MET A 73 4.33 12.10 12.88
CA MET A 73 5.31 11.14 12.37
C MET A 73 5.48 9.95 13.33
N GLY A 74 5.39 10.17 14.64
CA GLY A 74 5.39 9.10 15.65
C GLY A 74 4.22 8.14 15.47
N MET A 75 3.00 8.65 15.27
CA MET A 75 1.83 7.80 14.99
C MET A 75 1.97 7.02 13.68
N VAL A 76 2.46 7.66 12.62
CA VAL A 76 2.75 6.99 11.34
C VAL A 76 3.81 5.89 11.54
N GLY A 77 4.86 6.18 12.30
CA GLY A 77 5.91 5.21 12.64
C GLY A 77 5.37 3.99 13.41
N LEU A 78 4.47 4.22 14.37
CA LEU A 78 3.78 3.14 15.08
C LEU A 78 3.02 2.23 14.11
N ALA A 79 2.26 2.80 13.18
CA ALA A 79 1.54 2.02 12.17
C ALA A 79 2.48 1.19 11.27
N ILE A 80 3.61 1.79 10.86
CA ILE A 80 4.62 1.12 10.01
C ILE A 80 5.27 -0.07 10.71
N ILE A 81 5.47 -0.02 12.02
CA ILE A 81 6.07 -1.12 12.81
C ILE A 81 5.01 -2.14 13.22
N PHE A 82 3.79 -1.68 13.52
CA PHE A 82 2.69 -2.54 13.93
C PHE A 82 2.22 -3.48 12.81
N ALA A 83 2.12 -2.97 11.58
CA ALA A 83 1.71 -3.76 10.42
C ALA A 83 2.57 -5.04 10.20
N PRO A 84 3.91 -4.99 10.13
CA PRO A 84 4.74 -6.18 10.00
C PRO A 84 4.81 -7.04 11.26
N ALA A 85 4.48 -6.52 12.44
CA ALA A 85 4.39 -7.34 13.65
C ALA A 85 3.19 -8.29 13.61
N ILE A 86 2.05 -7.83 13.08
CA ILE A 86 0.83 -8.63 12.97
C ILE A 86 0.76 -9.42 11.66
N GLY A 87 1.32 -8.87 10.59
CA GLY A 87 1.25 -9.43 9.23
C GLY A 87 1.52 -10.93 9.17
N PRO A 88 2.67 -11.43 9.65
CA PRO A 88 3.02 -12.86 9.60
C PRO A 88 2.06 -13.78 10.34
N THR A 89 1.53 -13.34 11.48
CA THR A 89 0.58 -14.14 12.27
C THR A 89 -0.75 -14.29 11.52
N LEU A 90 -1.28 -13.19 10.98
CA LEU A 90 -2.52 -13.23 10.19
C LEU A 90 -2.35 -14.01 8.89
N THR A 91 -1.25 -13.77 8.15
CA THR A 91 -1.02 -14.50 6.90
C THR A 91 -0.75 -15.98 7.15
N GLY A 92 -0.04 -16.34 8.22
CA GLY A 92 0.15 -17.73 8.64
C GLY A 92 -1.18 -18.44 8.86
N TYR A 93 -2.06 -17.86 9.66
CA TYR A 93 -3.40 -18.41 9.90
C TYR A 93 -4.23 -18.57 8.61
N VAL A 94 -4.19 -17.58 7.73
CA VAL A 94 -4.88 -17.65 6.43
C VAL A 94 -4.33 -18.76 5.55
N LEU A 95 -3.01 -18.95 5.52
CA LEU A 95 -2.37 -20.00 4.72
C LEU A 95 -2.61 -21.41 5.25
N GLU A 96 -2.89 -21.56 6.55
CA GLU A 96 -3.27 -22.84 7.15
C GLU A 96 -4.71 -23.25 6.82
N THR A 97 -5.59 -22.26 6.61
CA THR A 97 -7.05 -22.48 6.47
C THR A 97 -7.55 -22.32 5.03
N PHE A 98 -6.90 -21.49 4.23
CA PHE A 98 -7.32 -21.13 2.88
C PHE A 98 -6.16 -21.23 1.87
N PRO A 99 -6.47 -21.31 0.56
CA PRO A 99 -5.46 -21.13 -0.48
C PRO A 99 -4.78 -19.76 -0.36
N TRP A 100 -3.50 -19.69 -0.74
CA TRP A 100 -2.71 -18.45 -0.64
C TRP A 100 -3.31 -17.27 -1.41
N GLN A 101 -4.12 -17.52 -2.44
CA GLN A 101 -4.85 -16.48 -3.18
C GLN A 101 -5.83 -15.70 -2.28
N ALA A 102 -6.32 -16.32 -1.20
CA ALA A 102 -7.23 -15.70 -0.24
C ALA A 102 -6.65 -14.43 0.39
N MET A 103 -5.32 -14.33 0.54
CA MET A 103 -4.66 -13.11 1.01
C MET A 103 -4.95 -11.90 0.10
N PHE A 104 -5.00 -12.11 -1.22
CA PHE A 104 -5.27 -11.04 -2.18
C PHE A 104 -6.76 -10.72 -2.25
N TYR A 105 -7.62 -11.73 -2.22
CA TYR A 105 -9.07 -11.51 -2.14
C TYR A 105 -9.45 -10.71 -0.90
N GLY A 106 -8.82 -11.00 0.24
CA GLY A 106 -9.01 -10.24 1.48
C GLY A 106 -8.59 -8.78 1.36
N MET A 107 -7.57 -8.44 0.56
CA MET A 107 -7.09 -7.07 0.37
C MET A 107 -7.98 -6.23 -0.56
N ILE A 108 -8.68 -6.84 -1.52
CA ILE A 108 -9.49 -6.12 -2.53
C ILE A 108 -10.54 -5.19 -1.90
N PRO A 109 -11.38 -5.62 -0.93
CA PRO A 109 -12.35 -4.73 -0.30
C PRO A 109 -11.71 -3.49 0.34
N PHE A 110 -10.58 -3.66 1.02
CA PHE A 110 -9.87 -2.53 1.64
C PHE A 110 -9.32 -1.56 0.60
N ALA A 111 -8.74 -2.07 -0.49
CA ALA A 111 -8.21 -1.25 -1.58
C ALA A 111 -9.29 -0.53 -2.41
N VAL A 112 -10.54 -1.01 -2.38
CA VAL A 112 -11.70 -0.37 -3.04
C VAL A 112 -12.32 0.73 -2.17
N ILE A 113 -12.28 0.57 -0.84
CA ILE A 113 -12.86 1.54 0.11
C ILE A 113 -12.01 2.81 0.22
N VAL A 114 -10.69 2.67 0.09
CA VAL A 114 -9.69 3.75 0.24
C VAL A 114 -9.57 4.58 -1.04
#